data_AF-A0A924VHM6-F1
#
_entry.id   AF-A0A924VHM6-F1
#
_cell.length_a   1.000
_cell.length_b   1.000
_cell.length_c   1.000
_cell.angle_alpha   90.00
_cell.angle_beta   90.00
_cell.angle_gamma   90.00
#
_symmetry.space_group_name_H-M   'P 1'
#
loop_
_entity.id
_entity.type
_entity.pdbx_description
1 polymer ?
#
loop_
_entity_poly.entity_id
_entity_poly.type
_entity_poly.pdbx_seq_one_letter_code
_entity_poly.pdbx_strand_id
1 'polypeptide(L)'
;MMKKTEENRSRRIMTRLKPEEYKVIQDRFKKTMFRKMSEYSWNVLLEKTITVTHCDKSMDEVLEELILLRKELNVIGINFNQAVRKLNSVEGMPDAH
;
A
#
# COMPACT_ATOMS: atom_id res chain seq x y z
N MET A 1 33.81 19.79 7.60
CA MET A 1 32.63 19.02 8.06
C MET A 1 32.95 17.55 7.97
N MET A 2 33.10 16.86 9.11
CA MET A 2 33.32 15.40 9.12
C MET A 2 32.04 14.70 8.66
N LYS A 3 32.12 13.97 7.54
CA LYS A 3 31.10 12.99 7.16
C LYS A 3 31.02 11.96 8.28
N LYS A 4 29.89 11.92 8.98
CA LYS A 4 29.58 10.86 9.93
C LYS A 4 29.45 9.56 9.12
N THR A 5 30.48 8.73 9.12
CA THR A 5 30.42 7.41 8.50
C THR A 5 29.35 6.63 9.26
N GLU A 6 28.21 6.35 8.64
CA GLU A 6 27.25 5.42 9.23
C GLU A 6 27.94 4.07 9.34
N GLU A 7 28.39 3.71 10.54
CA GLU A 7 28.98 2.41 10.78
C GLU A 7 27.93 1.33 10.50
N ASN A 8 28.24 0.45 9.54
CA ASN A 8 27.43 -0.72 9.26
C ASN A 8 27.24 -1.53 10.55
N ARG A 9 26.03 -2.08 10.75
CA ARG A 9 25.71 -2.94 11.90
C ARG A 9 26.68 -4.13 11.92
N SER A 10 27.64 -4.10 12.84
CA SER A 10 28.79 -5.03 12.89
C SER A 10 28.61 -6.16 13.90
N ARG A 11 27.68 -6.03 14.84
CA ARG A 11 27.43 -7.01 15.92
C ARG A 11 26.09 -7.73 15.71
N ARG A 12 26.07 -9.03 15.99
CA ARG A 12 24.87 -9.88 15.93
C ARG A 12 24.44 -10.30 17.33
N ILE A 13 23.16 -10.10 17.65
CA ILE A 13 22.54 -10.62 18.87
C ILE A 13 21.73 -11.86 18.46
N MET A 14 22.02 -13.02 19.07
CA MET A 14 21.29 -14.26 18.84
C MET A 14 20.60 -14.67 20.13
N THR A 15 19.27 -14.85 20.07
CA THR A 15 18.45 -15.27 21.22
C THR A 15 17.67 -16.50 20.80
N ARG A 16 17.64 -17.52 21.67
CA ARG A 16 16.78 -18.69 21.47
C ARG A 16 15.38 -18.37 22.01
N LEU A 17 14.37 -18.66 21.21
CA LEU A 17 12.97 -18.45 21.55
C LEU A 17 12.24 -19.78 21.53
N LYS A 18 11.30 -19.96 22.44
CA LYS A 18 10.28 -21.00 22.33
C LYS A 18 9.39 -20.70 21.12
N PRO A 19 8.73 -21.72 20.53
CA PRO A 19 7.80 -21.52 19.41
C PRO A 19 6.69 -20.50 19.73
N GLU A 20 6.16 -20.52 20.95
CA GLU A 20 5.13 -19.59 21.41
C GLU A 20 5.63 -18.13 21.43
N GLU A 21 6.82 -17.92 21.96
CA GLU A 21 7.47 -16.61 22.03
C GLU A 21 7.73 -16.05 20.63
N TYR A 22 8.23 -16.90 19.72
CA TYR A 22 8.44 -16.51 18.33
C TYR A 22 7.14 -16.11 17.63
N LYS A 23 6.05 -16.86 17.85
CA LYS A 23 4.73 -16.57 17.29
C LYS A 23 4.22 -15.19 17.72
N VAL A 24 4.36 -14.84 19.01
CA VAL A 24 3.96 -13.52 19.51
C VAL A 24 4.72 -12.40 18.80
N ILE A 25 6.03 -12.55 18.60
CA ILE A 25 6.84 -11.53 17.93
C ILE A 25 6.46 -11.45 16.43
N GLN A 26 6.23 -12.59 15.79
CA GLN A 26 5.81 -12.65 14.39
C GLN A 26 4.45 -12.00 14.15
N ASP A 27 3.48 -12.23 15.04
CA ASP A 27 2.14 -11.64 14.92
C ASP A 27 2.17 -10.12 15.15
N ARG A 28 3.04 -9.63 16.03
CA ARG A 28 3.28 -8.18 16.15
C ARG A 28 3.96 -7.61 14.91
N PHE A 29 4.98 -8.30 14.37
CA PHE A 29 5.67 -7.89 13.15
C PHE A 29 4.71 -7.72 11.96
N LYS A 30 3.78 -8.66 11.76
CA LYS A 30 2.77 -8.60 10.69
C LYS A 30 1.87 -7.35 10.76
N LYS A 31 1.72 -6.75 11.93
CA LYS A 31 0.90 -5.53 12.15
C LYS A 31 1.68 -4.24 11.92
N THR A 32 2.95 -4.33 11.53
CA THR A 32 3.81 -3.16 11.28
C THR A 32 4.04 -2.97 9.79
N MET A 33 4.54 -1.80 9.41
CA MET A 33 4.97 -1.53 8.03
C MET A 33 6.37 -2.08 7.69
N PHE A 34 7.05 -2.75 8.63
CA PHE A 34 8.40 -3.24 8.41
C PHE A 34 8.43 -4.41 7.43
N ARG A 35 9.38 -4.38 6.49
CA ARG A 35 9.57 -5.45 5.49
C ARG A 35 10.45 -6.59 5.98
N LYS A 36 11.31 -6.33 6.97
CA LYS A 36 12.29 -7.29 7.50
C LYS A 36 12.15 -7.42 9.00
N MET A 37 12.13 -8.66 9.49
CA MET A 37 12.07 -8.97 10.92
C MET A 37 13.25 -8.37 11.69
N SER A 38 14.44 -8.36 11.11
CA SER A 38 15.65 -7.79 11.73
C SER A 38 15.56 -6.27 11.92
N GLU A 39 14.85 -5.57 11.04
CA GLU A 39 14.61 -4.14 11.14
C GLU A 39 13.57 -3.83 12.21
N TYR A 40 12.47 -4.59 12.22
CA TYR A 40 11.47 -4.50 13.28
C TYR A 40 12.08 -4.79 14.66
N SER A 41 12.78 -5.92 14.82
CA SER A 41 13.42 -6.28 16.09
C SER A 41 14.44 -5.23 16.55
N TRP A 42 15.19 -4.64 15.62
CA TRP A 42 16.11 -3.55 15.94
C TRP A 42 15.38 -2.31 16.46
N ASN A 43 14.27 -1.91 15.84
CA ASN A 43 13.48 -0.76 16.31
C ASN A 43 12.83 -1.04 17.67
N VAL A 44 12.34 -2.27 17.92
CA VAL A 44 11.83 -2.70 19.23
C VAL A 44 12.92 -2.62 20.29
N LEU A 45 14.10 -3.21 20.02
CA LEU A 45 15.22 -3.26 20.97
C LEU A 45 15.79 -1.89 21.31
N LEU A 46 15.65 -0.91 20.42
CA LEU A 46 16.10 0.47 20.63
C LEU A 46 14.99 1.43 21.02
N GLU A 47 13.81 0.91 21.38
CA GLU A 47 12.64 1.70 21.80
C GLU A 47 12.29 2.82 20.81
N LYS A 48 12.55 2.60 19.52
CA LYS A 48 12.17 3.55 18.47
C LYS A 48 10.66 3.46 18.25
N THR A 49 10.04 4.59 17.89
CA THR A 49 8.62 4.63 17.57
C THR A 49 8.31 3.64 16.43
N ILE A 50 7.46 2.66 16.71
CA ILE A 50 6.99 1.69 15.73
C ILE A 50 5.59 2.11 15.32
N THR A 51 5.43 2.53 14.07
CA THR A 51 4.11 2.75 13.49
C THR A 51 3.48 1.38 13.26
N VAL A 52 2.58 1.00 14.18
CA VAL A 52 1.71 -0.16 13.99
C VAL A 52 0.64 0.27 13.00
N THR A 53 0.60 -0.37 11.84
CA THR A 53 -0.48 -0.19 10.89
C THR A 53 -1.72 -0.77 11.54
N HIS A 54 -2.60 0.09 12.05
CA HIS A 54 -3.95 -0.30 12.36
C HIS A 54 -4.63 -0.53 11.01
N CYS A 55 -4.50 -1.76 10.48
CA CYS A 55 -5.33 -2.27 9.41
C CYS A 55 -6.73 -2.40 10.01
N ASP A 56 -7.43 -1.28 10.05
CA ASP A 56 -8.84 -1.23 10.37
C ASP A 56 -9.54 -1.87 9.18
N LYS A 57 -10.00 -3.11 9.37
CA LYS A 57 -10.67 -3.88 8.31
C LYS A 57 -11.81 -3.10 7.65
N SER A 58 -12.47 -2.23 8.42
CA SER A 58 -13.51 -1.34 7.90
C SER A 58 -12.99 -0.37 6.83
N MET A 59 -11.75 0.09 6.96
CA MET A 59 -11.14 1.04 6.04
C MET A 59 -10.60 0.34 4.78
N ASP A 60 -10.13 -0.89 4.90
CA ASP A 60 -9.77 -1.73 3.74
C ASP A 60 -11.00 -2.10 2.91
N GLU A 61 -12.13 -2.45 3.55
CA GLU A 61 -13.41 -2.69 2.88
C GLU A 61 -13.89 -1.44 2.11
N VAL A 62 -13.81 -0.26 2.73
CA VAL A 62 -14.13 1.01 2.05
C VAL A 62 -13.19 1.28 0.86
N LEU A 63 -11.89 1.00 1.01
CA LEU A 63 -10.93 1.20 -0.07
C LEU A 63 -11.21 0.26 -1.26
N GLU A 64 -11.61 -0.98 -0.99
CA GLU A 64 -12.00 -1.96 -2.00
C GLU A 64 -13.22 -1.50 -2.80
N GLU A 65 -14.27 -1.03 -2.11
CA GLU A 65 -15.47 -0.46 -2.74
C GLU A 65 -15.14 0.78 -3.59
N LEU A 66 -14.27 1.67 -3.11
CA LEU A 66 -13.83 2.84 -3.90
C LEU A 66 -13.05 2.45 -5.16
N ILE A 67 -12.27 1.36 -5.11
CA ILE A 67 -11.56 0.84 -6.28
C ILE A 67 -12.55 0.30 -7.32
N LEU A 68 -13.60 -0.39 -6.89
CA LEU A 68 -14.68 -0.88 -7.75
C LEU A 68 -15.42 0.28 -8.41
N LEU A 69 -15.87 1.26 -7.61
CA LEU A 69 -16.57 2.45 -8.11
C LEU A 69 -15.74 3.21 -9.15
N ARG A 70 -14.43 3.36 -8.93
CA ARG A 70 -13.53 4.01 -9.90
C ARG A 70 -13.48 3.26 -11.23
N LYS A 71 -13.50 1.92 -11.21
CA LYS A 71 -13.52 1.11 -12.44
C LYS A 71 -14.81 1.33 -13.21
N GLU A 72 -15.94 1.33 -12.52
CA GLU A 72 -17.26 1.56 -13.13
C GLU A 72 -17.36 2.96 -13.75
N LEU A 73 -16.91 3.99 -13.03
CA LEU A 73 -16.84 5.36 -13.56
C LEU A 73 -15.97 5.47 -14.80
N ASN A 74 -14.84 4.74 -14.85
CA ASN A 74 -13.99 4.72 -16.03
C ASN A 74 -14.70 4.09 -17.24
N VAL A 75 -15.45 3.00 -17.03
CA VAL A 75 -16.26 2.38 -18.09
C VAL A 75 -17.35 3.34 -18.58
N ILE A 76 -18.04 4.03 -17.67
CA ILE A 76 -19.04 5.04 -18.01
C ILE A 76 -18.41 6.17 -18.84
N GLY A 77 -17.25 6.68 -18.42
CA GLY A 77 -16.52 7.72 -19.14
C GLY A 77 -16.10 7.31 -20.55
N ILE A 78 -15.66 6.07 -20.74
CA ILE A 78 -15.35 5.51 -22.06
C ILE A 78 -16.60 5.48 -22.95
N ASN A 79 -17.72 4.97 -22.43
CA ASN A 79 -18.98 4.89 -23.17
C ASN A 79 -19.54 6.27 -23.53
N PHE A 80 -19.46 7.23 -22.59
CA PHE A 80 -19.85 8.61 -22.83
C PHE A 80 -19.01 9.25 -23.93
N ASN A 81 -17.68 9.11 -23.87
CA ASN A 81 -16.79 9.60 -24.93
C ASN A 81 -17.11 8.98 -26.29
N GLN A 82 -17.49 7.70 -26.32
CA GLN A 82 -17.90 7.05 -27.57
C GLN A 82 -19.21 7.64 -28.11
N ALA A 83 -20.20 7.90 -27.26
CA ALA A 83 -21.47 8.51 -27.65
C ALA A 83 -21.27 9.93 -28.20
N VAL A 84 -20.46 10.75 -27.52
CA VAL A 84 -20.12 12.12 -27.97
C VAL A 84 -19.42 12.09 -29.32
N ARG A 85 -18.45 11.19 -29.52
CA ARG A 85 -17.77 11.04 -30.83
C ARG A 85 -18.75 10.66 -31.94
N LYS A 86 -19.70 9.75 -31.68
CA LYS A 86 -20.73 9.37 -32.64
C LYS A 86 -21.66 10.55 -32.98
N LEU A 87 -22.11 11.31 -31.99
CA LEU A 87 -22.95 12.50 -32.19
C LEU A 87 -22.25 13.55 -33.05
N ASN A 88 -21.00 13.91 -32.72
CA ASN A 88 -20.21 14.85 -33.51
C ASN A 88 -19.94 14.37 -34.94
N SER A 89 -19.90 13.05 -35.16
CA SER A 89 -19.70 12.46 -36.50
C SER A 89 -20.98 12.50 -37.34
N VAL A 90 -22.15 12.51 -36.72
CA VAL A 90 -23.46 12.64 -37.39
C VAL A 90 -23.75 14.11 -37.73
N GLU A 91 -23.36 15.05 -36.86
CA GLU A 91 -23.49 16.50 -37.10
C GLU A 91 -22.55 17.03 -38.19
N GLY A 92 -21.48 16.29 -38.52
CA GLY A 92 -20.51 16.64 -39.56
C GLY A 92 -20.82 16.08 -40.97
N MET A 93 -21.98 15.44 -41.18
CA MET A 93 -22.40 15.03 -42.53
C MET A 93 -22.94 16.27 -43.28
N PRO A 94 -22.36 16.65 -44.44
CA PRO A 94 -23.01 17.62 -45.31
C PRO A 94 -24.33 17.03 -45.77
N ASP A 95 -25.41 17.81 -45.70
CA ASP A 95 -26.70 17.45 -46.27
C ASP A 95 -26.50 16.91 -47.69
N ALA A 96 -26.78 15.63 -47.89
CA ALA A 96 -26.77 15.00 -49.20
C ALA A 96 -27.99 15.54 -49.98
N HIS A 97 -27.76 16.59 -50.76
CA HIS A 97 -28.59 16.95 -51.90
C HIS A 97 -28.37 15.96 -53.06
#